data_AF-A0A8J6G7N2-F1
#
_entry.id   AF-A0A8J6G7N2-F1
#
_cell.length_a   1.000
_cell.length_b   1.000
_cell.length_c   1.000
_cell.angle_alpha   90.00
_cell.angle_beta   90.00
_cell.angle_gamma   90.00
#
_symmetry.space_group_name_H-M   'P 1'
#
loop_
_entity.id
_entity.type
_entity.pdbx_description
1 polymer ?
#
loop_
_entity_poly.entity_id
_entity_poly.type
_entity_poly.pdbx_seq_one_letter_code
_entity_poly.pdbx_strand_id
1 'polypeptide(L)'
;MNGLLNGFHQVFSEEGTFLFTSESVGEGHPDKICDQISDAVLDAHLQQDPKWLKVVREAIKHIGYDGSSKGFDYKTCNVLVALEQQSPDIAQGIHLDQNKEDIGAGDQGLMFGHATDETEECMPLTIVLADKLNA
;
A
#
# COMPACT_ATOMS: atom_id res chain seq x y z
N MET A 1 39.14 -50.46 -6.38
CA MET A 1 38.20 -50.71 -7.48
C MET A 1 36.91 -49.99 -7.15
N ASN A 2 36.49 -49.12 -8.06
CA ASN A 2 35.34 -48.21 -7.98
C ASN A 2 34.00 -48.95 -7.91
N GLY A 3 32.97 -48.31 -7.34
CA GLY A 3 31.59 -48.79 -7.48
C GLY A 3 30.52 -48.02 -6.68
N LEU A 4 30.30 -46.75 -7.03
CA LEU A 4 29.06 -45.95 -6.91
C LEU A 4 28.07 -46.25 -5.75
N LEU A 5 28.10 -45.42 -4.70
CA LEU A 5 26.93 -45.05 -3.91
C LEU A 5 26.57 -43.59 -4.26
N ASN A 6 25.57 -43.40 -5.11
CA ASN A 6 25.07 -42.07 -5.48
C ASN A 6 24.26 -41.46 -4.32
N GLY A 7 24.89 -40.53 -3.59
CA GLY A 7 24.50 -39.12 -3.76
C GLY A 7 23.34 -38.55 -2.94
N PHE A 8 22.95 -39.13 -1.80
CA PHE A 8 22.14 -38.41 -0.79
C PHE A 8 22.92 -38.32 0.53
N HIS A 9 24.12 -37.74 0.47
CA HIS A 9 24.75 -37.26 1.68
C HIS A 9 24.06 -35.95 2.04
N GLN A 10 23.32 -35.96 3.16
CA GLN A 10 22.81 -34.78 3.83
C GLN A 10 23.88 -33.68 3.81
N VAL A 11 23.60 -32.60 3.10
CA VAL A 11 24.20 -31.29 3.35
C VAL A 11 23.02 -30.38 3.70
N PHE A 12 22.37 -30.68 4.83
CA PHE A 12 21.72 -29.63 5.59
C PHE A 12 22.87 -28.86 6.23
N SER A 13 23.32 -27.79 5.57
CA SER A 13 24.27 -26.85 6.17
C SER A 13 23.61 -26.19 7.36
N GLU A 14 24.35 -26.06 8.45
CA GLU A 14 24.00 -25.42 9.73
C GLU A 14 22.96 -24.29 9.57
N GLU A 15 21.88 -24.33 10.35
CA GLU A 15 20.93 -23.22 10.46
C GLU A 15 21.67 -21.97 10.94
N GLY A 16 22.09 -21.15 9.98
CA GLY A 16 22.76 -19.90 10.26
C GLY A 16 21.77 -18.95 10.93
N THR A 17 22.02 -18.61 12.19
CA THR A 17 21.28 -17.52 12.84
C THR A 17 21.56 -16.22 12.08
N PHE A 18 20.49 -15.54 11.65
CA PHE A 18 20.58 -14.23 10.99
C PHE A 18 19.63 -13.24 11.65
N LEU A 19 19.87 -11.94 11.44
CA LEU A 19 19.00 -10.86 11.90
C LEU A 19 18.26 -10.27 10.71
N PHE A 20 16.97 -9.99 10.89
CA PHE A 20 16.13 -9.34 9.91
C PHE A 20 15.20 -8.36 10.61
N THR A 21 14.95 -7.20 10.00
CA THR A 21 14.18 -6.11 10.59
C THR A 21 13.12 -5.62 9.63
N SER A 22 11.95 -5.31 10.15
CA SER A 22 10.88 -4.59 9.45
C SER A 22 10.36 -3.48 10.33
N GLU A 23 9.76 -2.47 9.73
CA GLU A 23 9.15 -1.34 10.41
C GLU A 23 7.75 -1.09 9.87
N SER A 24 6.96 -0.34 10.64
CA SER A 24 5.63 0.10 10.27
C SER A 24 5.36 1.44 10.94
N VAL A 25 4.48 2.24 10.35
CA VAL A 25 4.07 3.54 10.89
C VAL A 25 2.55 3.56 11.04
N GLY A 26 2.08 4.14 12.15
CA GLY A 26 0.64 4.27 12.42
C GLY A 26 -0.07 5.27 11.50
N GLU A 27 -1.40 5.29 11.58
CA GLU A 27 -2.28 6.09 10.71
C GLU A 27 -2.02 7.60 10.77
N GLY A 28 -1.48 8.10 11.88
CA GLY A 28 -1.10 9.50 12.06
C GLY A 28 0.23 9.90 11.43
N HIS A 29 0.99 8.98 10.84
CA HIS A 29 2.22 9.34 10.12
C HIS A 29 1.88 10.16 8.87
N PRO A 30 2.57 11.28 8.59
CA PRO A 30 2.21 12.20 7.50
C PRO A 30 2.08 11.50 6.14
N ASP A 31 2.94 10.53 5.83
CA ASP A 31 2.85 9.77 4.59
C ASP A 31 1.58 8.89 4.56
N LYS A 32 1.23 8.24 5.67
CA LYS A 32 0.00 7.45 5.78
C LYS A 32 -1.26 8.30 5.77
N ILE A 33 -1.19 9.54 6.23
CA ILE A 33 -2.29 10.50 6.08
C ILE A 33 -2.53 10.79 4.59
N CYS A 34 -1.47 11.01 3.81
CA CYS A 34 -1.58 11.25 2.38
C CYS A 34 -2.15 10.03 1.63
N ASP A 35 -1.71 8.82 1.98
CA ASP A 35 -2.26 7.57 1.44
C ASP A 35 -3.77 7.49 1.70
N GLN A 36 -4.18 7.61 2.97
CA GLN A 36 -5.59 7.52 3.38
C GLN A 36 -6.47 8.61 2.76
N ILE A 37 -5.97 9.84 2.61
CA ILE A 37 -6.69 10.91 1.91
C ILE A 37 -6.87 10.57 0.43
N SER A 38 -5.83 10.04 -0.21
CA SER A 38 -5.86 9.68 -1.63
C SER A 38 -6.87 8.56 -1.88
N ASP A 39 -6.89 7.54 -1.04
CA ASP A 39 -7.86 6.44 -1.11
C ASP A 39 -9.28 6.92 -0.80
N ALA A 40 -9.47 7.82 0.18
CA ALA A 40 -10.79 8.39 0.46
C ALA A 40 -11.34 9.21 -0.73
N VAL A 41 -10.48 9.90 -1.48
CA VAL A 41 -10.87 10.59 -2.72
C VAL A 41 -11.25 9.59 -3.81
N LEU A 42 -10.50 8.49 -3.95
CA LEU A 42 -10.81 7.41 -4.87
C LEU A 42 -12.18 6.78 -4.54
N ASP A 43 -12.43 6.44 -3.28
CA ASP A 43 -13.69 5.87 -2.81
C ASP A 43 -14.87 6.81 -3.07
N ALA A 44 -14.72 8.10 -2.74
CA ALA A 44 -15.74 9.11 -3.00
C ALA A 44 -16.03 9.26 -4.51
N HIS A 45 -15.00 9.13 -5.35
CA HIS A 45 -15.16 9.13 -6.81
C HIS A 45 -15.94 7.90 -7.30
N LEU A 46 -15.59 6.70 -6.81
CA LEU A 46 -16.29 5.45 -7.14
C LEU A 46 -17.76 5.47 -6.68
N GLN A 47 -18.03 6.11 -5.54
CA GLN A 47 -19.38 6.31 -5.00
C GLN A 47 -20.14 7.48 -5.65
N GLN A 48 -19.52 8.22 -6.58
CA GLN A 48 -20.09 9.39 -7.24
C GLN A 48 -20.52 10.52 -6.27
N ASP A 49 -19.80 10.72 -5.16
CA ASP A 49 -20.00 11.85 -4.22
C ASP A 49 -18.76 12.78 -4.15
N PRO A 50 -18.48 13.59 -5.19
CA PRO A 50 -17.24 14.36 -5.31
C PRO A 50 -17.24 15.65 -4.48
N LYS A 51 -17.30 15.52 -3.15
CA LYS A 51 -17.16 16.66 -2.20
C LYS A 51 -15.76 16.71 -1.60
N TRP A 52 -14.75 17.02 -2.41
CA TRP A 52 -13.32 16.88 -2.05
C TRP A 52 -12.93 17.52 -0.71
N LEU A 53 -13.34 18.77 -0.45
CA LEU A 53 -13.03 19.42 0.82
C LEU A 53 -13.60 18.65 2.03
N LYS A 54 -14.81 18.10 1.89
CA LYS A 54 -15.45 17.31 2.94
C LYS A 54 -14.72 15.98 3.13
N VAL A 55 -14.43 15.28 2.02
CA VAL A 55 -13.72 14.00 2.02
C VAL A 55 -12.36 14.13 2.72
N VAL A 56 -11.55 15.10 2.31
CA VAL A 56 -10.22 15.36 2.91
C VAL A 56 -10.35 15.68 4.40
N ARG A 57 -11.29 16.55 4.79
CA ARG A 57 -11.46 16.93 6.20
C ARG A 57 -11.97 15.78 7.07
N GLU A 58 -12.90 14.97 6.57
CA GLU A 58 -13.38 13.80 7.34
C GLU A 58 -12.29 12.72 7.45
N ALA A 59 -11.45 12.53 6.42
CA ALA A 59 -10.30 11.63 6.51
C ALA A 59 -9.30 12.09 7.60
N ILE A 60 -8.90 13.37 7.61
CA ILE A 60 -8.00 13.93 8.63
C ILE A 60 -8.61 13.82 10.04
N LYS A 61 -9.92 14.05 10.15
CA LYS A 61 -10.66 13.92 11.41
C LYS A 61 -10.71 12.47 11.90
N HIS A 62 -10.92 11.51 10.99
CA HIS A 62 -10.97 10.08 11.31
C HIS A 62 -9.64 9.59 11.92
N ILE A 63 -8.52 10.02 11.35
CA ILE A 63 -7.16 9.75 11.87
C ILE A 63 -6.95 10.37 13.27
N GLY A 64 -7.75 11.37 13.64
CA GLY A 64 -7.74 11.97 14.98
C GLY A 64 -7.06 13.34 15.06
N TYR A 65 -6.77 14.00 13.93
CA TYR A 65 -6.26 15.38 13.92
C TYR A 65 -7.38 16.40 14.04
N ASP A 66 -7.86 16.60 15.27
CA ASP A 66 -9.05 17.39 15.62
C ASP A 66 -8.78 18.62 16.51
N GLY A 67 -7.52 19.04 16.65
CA GLY A 67 -7.20 20.22 17.42
C GLY A 67 -5.77 20.69 17.20
N SER A 68 -5.57 22.00 17.13
CA SER A 68 -4.26 22.59 16.80
C SER A 68 -3.15 22.24 17.81
N SER A 69 -3.50 21.82 19.03
CA SER A 69 -2.55 21.31 20.01
C SER A 69 -1.84 20.03 19.58
N LYS A 70 -2.41 19.29 18.61
CA LYS A 70 -1.81 18.10 17.98
C LYS A 70 -0.86 18.48 16.83
N GLY A 71 -0.67 19.77 16.55
CA GLY A 71 0.13 20.28 15.43
C GLY A 71 -0.61 20.32 14.09
N PHE A 72 -1.78 19.69 13.98
CA PHE A 72 -2.61 19.66 12.77
C PHE A 72 -4.10 19.50 13.15
N ASP A 73 -5.00 20.18 12.43
CA ASP A 73 -6.44 20.18 12.72
C ASP A 73 -7.26 20.22 11.43
N TYR A 74 -8.13 19.22 11.26
CA TYR A 74 -9.05 19.11 10.13
C TYR A 74 -9.97 20.32 9.97
N LYS A 75 -10.20 21.13 11.01
CA LYS A 75 -11.05 22.32 10.96
C LYS A 75 -10.34 23.51 10.35
N THR A 76 -9.05 23.67 10.65
CA THR A 76 -8.30 24.91 10.36
C THR A 76 -7.29 24.74 9.23
N CYS A 77 -6.94 23.52 8.84
CA CYS A 77 -6.00 23.28 7.74
C CYS A 77 -6.56 23.83 6.41
N ASN A 78 -5.66 24.33 5.57
CA ASN A 78 -5.97 24.68 4.20
C ASN A 78 -6.00 23.41 3.34
N VAL A 79 -7.01 23.27 2.49
CA VAL A 79 -7.12 22.19 1.51
C VAL A 79 -7.09 22.83 0.13
N LEU A 80 -5.99 22.63 -0.60
CA LEU A 80 -5.82 23.08 -1.96
C LEU A 80 -6.16 21.93 -2.92
N VAL A 81 -7.05 22.20 -3.87
CA VAL A 81 -7.47 21.21 -4.87
C VAL A 81 -6.96 21.66 -6.24
N ALA A 82 -6.07 20.87 -6.82
CA ALA A 82 -5.53 21.05 -8.16
C ALA A 82 -5.67 19.73 -8.94
N LEU A 83 -6.92 19.34 -9.19
CA LEU A 83 -7.27 18.11 -9.92
C LEU A 83 -7.59 18.46 -11.38
N GLU A 84 -7.01 17.71 -12.30
CA GLU A 84 -7.23 17.83 -13.75
C GLU A 84 -7.79 16.53 -14.32
N GLN A 85 -8.27 16.58 -15.56
CA GLN A 85 -8.71 15.37 -16.27
C GLN A 85 -7.50 14.51 -16.65
N GLN A 86 -7.71 13.19 -16.78
CA GLN A 86 -6.70 12.30 -17.36
C GLN A 86 -6.30 12.77 -18.75
N SER A 87 -5.02 12.65 -19.10
CA SER A 87 -4.52 12.95 -20.44
C SER A 87 -5.27 12.13 -21.51
N PRO A 88 -5.75 12.76 -22.61
CA PRO A 88 -6.40 12.05 -23.71
C PRO A 88 -5.52 10.97 -24.34
N ASP A 89 -4.21 11.21 -24.43
CA ASP A 89 -3.25 10.28 -25.03
C ASP A 89 -3.13 8.99 -24.19
N ILE A 90 -3.18 9.14 -22.86
CA ILE A 90 -3.18 8.02 -21.91
C ILE A 90 -4.51 7.27 -21.99
N ALA A 91 -5.64 8.00 -22.02
CA ALA A 91 -6.96 7.40 -22.13
C ALA A 91 -7.11 6.56 -23.42
N GLN A 92 -6.56 7.04 -24.55
CA GLN A 92 -6.57 6.33 -25.83
C GLN A 92 -5.77 5.03 -25.81
N GLY A 93 -4.69 4.98 -25.03
CA GLY A 93 -3.85 3.79 -24.87
C GLY A 93 -4.44 2.72 -23.95
N ILE A 94 -5.42 3.09 -23.10
CA ILE A 94 -5.92 2.21 -22.03
C ILE A 94 -7.36 1.77 -22.26
N HIS A 95 -8.30 2.70 -22.40
CA HIS A 95 -9.73 2.39 -22.27
C HIS A 95 -10.64 2.96 -23.36
N LEU A 96 -10.22 4.00 -24.09
CA LEU A 96 -11.05 4.53 -25.19
C LEU A 96 -11.12 3.50 -26.33
N ASP A 97 -12.34 3.21 -26.77
CA ASP A 97 -12.66 2.27 -27.86
C ASP A 97 -12.16 0.82 -27.64
N GLN A 98 -11.86 0.44 -26.40
CA GLN A 98 -11.49 -0.93 -26.02
C GLN A 98 -12.62 -1.64 -25.28
N ASN A 99 -12.72 -2.96 -25.47
CA ASN A 99 -13.60 -3.78 -24.63
C ASN A 99 -13.01 -3.86 -23.23
N LYS A 100 -13.88 -4.06 -22.22
CA LYS A 100 -13.44 -4.18 -20.82
C LYS A 100 -12.44 -5.32 -20.56
N GLU A 101 -12.48 -6.37 -21.36
CA GLU A 101 -11.59 -7.53 -21.26
C GLU A 101 -10.22 -7.29 -21.91
N ASP A 102 -10.12 -6.27 -22.78
CA ASP A 102 -8.94 -5.98 -23.59
C ASP A 102 -8.18 -4.74 -23.10
N ILE A 103 -8.53 -4.18 -21.93
CA ILE A 103 -7.94 -2.94 -21.42
C ILE A 103 -6.42 -3.07 -21.23
N GLY A 104 -5.70 -2.09 -21.75
CA GLY A 104 -4.25 -1.98 -21.58
C GLY A 104 -3.84 -1.66 -20.14
N ALA A 105 -2.57 -1.92 -19.80
CA ALA A 105 -2.00 -1.45 -18.54
C ALA A 105 -1.99 0.09 -18.49
N GLY A 106 -2.26 0.66 -17.32
CA GLY A 106 -2.29 2.11 -17.13
C GLY A 106 -0.94 2.80 -17.30
N ASP A 107 0.14 2.06 -17.03
CA ASP A 107 1.53 2.46 -17.23
C ASP A 107 2.42 1.19 -17.28
N GLN A 108 3.68 1.36 -17.65
CA GLN A 108 4.70 0.32 -17.54
C GLN A 108 5.15 0.11 -16.08
N GLY A 109 5.36 -1.14 -15.68
CA GLY A 109 5.80 -1.46 -14.32
C GLY A 109 6.16 -2.92 -14.11
N LEU A 110 6.77 -3.20 -12.96
CA LEU A 110 7.07 -4.54 -12.47
C LEU A 110 6.40 -4.71 -11.10
N MET A 111 5.78 -5.87 -10.87
CA MET A 111 5.05 -6.16 -9.64
C MET A 111 5.60 -7.45 -9.03
N PHE A 112 5.78 -7.46 -7.71
CA PHE A 112 6.23 -8.62 -6.95
C PHE A 112 5.14 -9.06 -5.98
N GLY A 113 4.88 -10.36 -5.93
CA GLY A 113 4.08 -11.00 -4.89
C GLY A 113 4.97 -11.86 -4.01
N HIS A 114 4.75 -11.84 -2.70
CA HIS A 114 5.47 -12.65 -1.73
C HIS A 114 4.47 -13.28 -0.75
N ALA A 115 4.75 -14.52 -0.36
CA ALA A 115 4.02 -15.23 0.70
C ALA A 115 4.99 -16.17 1.42
N THR A 116 4.78 -16.34 2.73
CA THR A 116 5.59 -17.20 3.61
C THR A 116 4.67 -17.86 4.64
N ASP A 117 4.99 -19.07 5.07
CA ASP A 117 4.19 -19.83 6.05
C ASP A 117 4.54 -19.50 7.52
N GLU A 118 5.37 -18.47 7.75
CA GLU A 118 5.74 -17.97 9.08
C GLU A 118 4.55 -17.53 9.94
N THR A 119 3.46 -17.07 9.31
CA THR A 119 2.24 -16.58 9.99
C THR A 119 0.97 -17.08 9.30
N GLU A 120 -0.18 -17.06 10.00
CA GLU A 120 -1.47 -17.47 9.43
C GLU A 120 -1.91 -16.56 8.27
N GLU A 121 -1.52 -15.29 8.31
CA GLU A 121 -1.80 -14.29 7.27
C GLU A 121 -0.87 -14.43 6.03
N CYS A 122 -0.01 -15.46 6.01
CA CYS A 122 0.99 -15.73 4.97
C CYS A 122 2.04 -14.62 4.77
N MET A 123 2.34 -13.86 5.84
CA MET A 123 3.24 -12.70 5.83
C MET A 123 4.48 -12.93 6.71
N PRO A 124 5.63 -12.27 6.44
CA PRO A 124 6.80 -12.37 7.30
C PRO A 124 6.49 -11.92 8.73
N LEU A 125 6.94 -12.67 9.73
CA LEU A 125 6.61 -12.36 11.13
C LEU A 125 7.07 -10.95 11.54
N THR A 126 8.19 -10.48 11.00
CA THR A 126 8.76 -9.16 11.33
C THR A 126 7.83 -8.00 10.97
N ILE A 127 7.17 -8.03 9.80
CA ILE A 127 6.23 -6.96 9.40
C ILE A 127 4.89 -7.10 10.12
N VAL A 128 4.40 -8.32 10.32
CA VAL A 128 3.15 -8.57 11.08
C VAL A 128 3.24 -8.02 12.50
N LEU A 129 4.38 -8.22 13.18
CA LEU A 129 4.60 -7.67 14.51
C LEU A 129 4.73 -6.14 14.49
N ALA A 130 5.43 -5.56 13.52
CA ALA A 130 5.56 -4.12 13.40
C ALA A 130 4.19 -3.43 13.18
N ASP A 131 3.35 -3.98 12.31
CA ASP A 131 2.00 -3.46 12.06
C ASP A 131 1.11 -3.56 13.31
N LYS A 132 1.14 -4.70 14.01
CA LYS A 132 0.34 -4.93 15.23
C LYS A 132 0.75 -4.02 16.40
N LEU A 133 1.96 -3.45 16.40
CA LEU A 133 2.39 -2.49 17.42
C LEU A 133 1.79 -1.09 17.22
N ASN A 134 1.33 -0.76 16.01
CA ASN A 134 0.70 0.52 15.68
C ASN A 134 -0.83 0.52 15.87
N ALA A 135 -1.44 -0.66 16.02
CA ALA A 135 -2.89 -0.88 16.09
C ALA A 135 -3.50 -0.54 17.47
#